data_AF-A0A9P1CGC6-F1
#
_entry.id   AF-A0A9P1CGC6-F1
#
_cell.length_a   1.000
_cell.length_b   1.000
_cell.length_c   1.000
_cell.angle_alpha   90.00
_cell.angle_beta   90.00
_cell.angle_gamma   90.00
#
_symmetry.space_group_name_H-M   'P 1'
#
loop_
_entity.id
_entity.type
_entity.pdbx_description
1 polymer ?
#
loop_
_entity_poly.entity_id
_entity_poly.type
_entity_poly.pdbx_seq_one_letter_code
_entity_poly.pdbx_strand_id
1 'polypeptide(L)'
;MEMYEERPPEIFTGGYFDQANIVNQTEGLQDFRRRQEGHLIIADDRPLLVMSFGLKYQGPNPSKYKIEGKYDIPVGFKVIIKWEDDEIVFMTRQATFGPEFQIVYLPQSPTPEDFTVFEWNANIAEIWDQFLTVIEGKEDRDMRLFNQGPWRTFGVTRDEVQMALKQGTDQKTIVDGILYCADGIEPDLQEHMRYLGVDPATDENILWIFTAFKEEPLPPWFSQYVKDGMVYWVDERTTEATWKHPHYDKFRKMLQVARNQKPVPHWKSIMEFRIEFLLSNIFTWEAEASGEFPLVETVDNVIEMARIFGVDIKNEPYLVHVLKRALRHYGNCVKEKRKVKDVEDFRNLMHRYRDLVSQYEQAMSIEEKRVAKMKICVQCDERDAVLFCDQCKDFFCQGCFDRLHSRGRRQNHRRTWVEMGMCAECVESIALFHCVQCADLYCRDCFQEWHVRGGRRNHIPIILRSFNSQTHQLPEATPAMGTGAAQILAKARSPWVEFIDENNVKLYYNILTTESRRDKPLAVMNEPIEDNKGGGMSAGWSGTWGANMFPDPLDSRTQPTAPQMETAF
;
A
#
# COMPACT_ATOMS: atom_id res chain seq x y z
N MET A 1 53.79 -55.25 -30.83
CA MET A 1 54.05 -54.70 -29.48
C MET A 1 54.68 -53.36 -29.71
N GLU A 2 53.95 -52.27 -29.53
CA GLU A 2 54.52 -50.96 -29.21
C GLU A 2 53.36 -50.03 -28.82
N MET A 3 53.49 -49.53 -27.60
CA MET A 3 52.50 -48.79 -26.84
C MET A 3 52.66 -47.31 -27.15
N TYR A 4 51.55 -46.62 -27.39
CA TYR A 4 51.50 -45.16 -27.48
C TYR A 4 51.65 -44.56 -26.06
N GLU A 5 52.68 -43.74 -25.88
CA GLU A 5 52.86 -42.88 -24.70
C GLU A 5 51.97 -41.63 -24.78
N GLU A 6 51.33 -41.32 -23.66
CA GLU A 6 50.49 -40.14 -23.43
C GLU A 6 51.32 -38.85 -23.39
N ARG A 7 50.83 -37.77 -24.02
CA ARG A 7 51.23 -36.38 -23.71
C ARG A 7 50.09 -35.66 -22.96
N PRO A 8 50.38 -34.88 -21.92
CA PRO A 8 49.37 -34.21 -21.09
C PRO A 8 48.72 -33.00 -21.79
N PRO A 9 47.54 -32.55 -21.32
CA PRO A 9 46.79 -31.46 -21.94
C PRO A 9 47.52 -30.12 -21.82
N GLU A 10 47.65 -29.42 -22.94
CA GLU A 10 48.12 -28.04 -22.99
C GLU A 10 47.12 -27.13 -22.27
N ILE A 11 47.60 -26.43 -21.25
CA ILE A 11 46.88 -25.40 -20.52
C ILE A 11 46.89 -24.14 -21.40
N PHE A 12 45.76 -23.81 -22.01
CA PHE A 12 45.55 -22.48 -22.59
C PHE A 12 45.20 -21.50 -21.47
N THR A 13 46.21 -20.72 -21.04
CA THR A 13 46.02 -19.54 -20.20
C THR A 13 45.54 -18.36 -21.04
N GLY A 14 44.33 -17.88 -20.73
CA GLY A 14 43.92 -16.48 -20.86
C GLY A 14 43.40 -16.02 -22.23
N GLY A 15 42.12 -16.24 -22.50
CA GLY A 15 41.28 -15.26 -23.20
C GLY A 15 40.35 -14.65 -22.16
N TYR A 16 40.38 -13.32 -21.99
CA TYR A 16 39.48 -12.58 -21.10
C TYR A 16 38.04 -13.04 -21.35
N PHE A 17 37.44 -13.74 -20.38
CA PHE A 17 35.99 -13.96 -20.36
C PHE A 17 35.35 -12.61 -20.12
N ASP A 18 34.73 -12.07 -21.15
CA ASP A 18 34.08 -10.77 -21.11
C ASP A 18 32.76 -10.88 -20.33
N GLN A 19 32.89 -10.93 -18.99
CA GLN A 19 31.76 -10.88 -18.07
C GLN A 19 30.85 -9.67 -18.35
N ALA A 20 31.37 -8.59 -18.92
CA ALA A 20 30.57 -7.43 -19.28
C ALA A 20 29.63 -7.71 -20.48
N ASN A 21 30.04 -8.54 -21.46
CA ASN A 21 29.18 -8.95 -22.56
C ASN A 21 28.06 -9.92 -22.12
N ILE A 22 28.37 -10.83 -21.20
CA ILE A 22 27.35 -11.70 -20.59
C ILE A 22 26.38 -10.87 -19.74
N VAL A 23 26.89 -9.92 -18.94
CA VAL A 23 26.06 -9.02 -18.12
C VAL A 23 25.21 -8.09 -19.00
N ASN A 24 25.75 -7.53 -20.08
CA ASN A 24 25.00 -6.69 -21.03
C ASN A 24 23.94 -7.49 -21.81
N GLN A 25 24.24 -8.74 -22.21
CA GLN A 25 23.23 -9.65 -22.75
C GLN A 25 22.16 -9.97 -21.71
N THR A 26 22.54 -10.15 -20.44
CA THR A 26 21.62 -10.41 -19.32
C THR A 26 20.76 -9.18 -18.98
N GLU A 27 21.29 -7.97 -19.08
CA GLU A 27 20.56 -6.70 -18.90
C GLU A 27 19.62 -6.39 -20.08
N GLY A 28 20.07 -6.59 -21.32
CA GLY A 28 19.22 -6.53 -22.52
C GLY A 28 18.12 -7.61 -22.52
N LEU A 29 18.33 -8.72 -21.82
CA LEU A 29 17.33 -9.77 -21.56
C LEU A 29 16.38 -9.44 -20.41
N GLN A 30 16.84 -8.75 -19.37
CA GLN A 30 15.99 -8.24 -18.30
C GLN A 30 15.07 -7.12 -18.81
N ASP A 31 15.57 -6.23 -19.68
CA ASP A 31 14.75 -5.19 -20.32
C ASP A 31 13.82 -5.76 -21.41
N PHE A 32 14.18 -6.88 -22.05
CA PHE A 32 13.28 -7.59 -22.97
C PHE A 32 12.14 -8.30 -22.24
N ARG A 33 12.42 -8.92 -21.08
CA ARG A 33 11.41 -9.49 -20.17
C ARG A 33 10.45 -8.44 -19.61
N ARG A 34 10.87 -7.17 -19.53
CA ARG A 34 10.00 -6.05 -19.13
C ARG A 34 9.00 -5.62 -20.20
N ARG A 35 9.21 -5.94 -21.49
CA ARG A 35 8.42 -5.40 -22.61
C ARG A 35 7.47 -6.39 -23.31
N GLN A 36 7.72 -7.70 -23.26
CA GLN A 36 6.82 -8.71 -23.87
C GLN A 36 6.79 -10.01 -23.04
N GLU A 37 5.59 -10.60 -22.88
CA GLU A 37 5.38 -11.78 -22.04
C GLU A 37 5.33 -13.11 -22.80
N GLY A 38 6.24 -14.02 -22.46
CA GLY A 38 6.34 -15.39 -22.97
C GLY A 38 7.28 -16.24 -22.10
N HIS A 39 7.39 -17.54 -22.37
CA HIS A 39 8.28 -18.45 -21.66
C HIS A 39 9.70 -18.35 -22.23
N LEU A 40 10.63 -17.86 -21.41
CA LEU A 40 12.04 -17.80 -21.77
C LEU A 40 12.68 -19.20 -21.62
N ILE A 41 13.01 -19.82 -22.75
CA ILE A 41 13.77 -21.08 -22.80
C ILE A 41 15.20 -20.74 -23.23
N ILE A 42 16.19 -21.18 -22.46
CA ILE A 42 17.61 -21.04 -22.84
C ILE A 42 18.03 -22.28 -23.64
N ALA A 43 18.44 -22.08 -24.89
CA ALA A 43 18.83 -23.10 -25.85
C ALA A 43 20.22 -22.83 -26.41
N ASP A 44 21.18 -23.72 -26.15
CA ASP A 44 22.57 -23.57 -26.62
C ASP A 44 23.09 -22.14 -26.34
N ASP A 45 22.99 -21.71 -25.08
CA ASP A 45 23.32 -20.37 -24.56
C ASP A 45 22.53 -19.19 -25.18
N ARG A 46 21.35 -19.45 -25.77
CA ARG A 46 20.52 -18.43 -26.43
C ARG A 46 19.08 -18.38 -25.92
N PRO A 47 18.48 -17.19 -25.79
CA PRO A 47 17.11 -17.01 -25.31
C PRO A 47 16.07 -17.22 -26.42
N LEU A 48 15.10 -18.10 -26.19
CA LEU A 48 13.88 -18.27 -26.98
C LEU A 48 12.68 -17.80 -26.15
N LEU A 49 11.90 -16.84 -26.65
CA LEU A 49 10.69 -16.37 -25.96
C LEU A 49 9.44 -17.02 -26.58
N VAL A 50 8.94 -18.09 -25.95
CA VAL A 50 7.74 -18.80 -26.42
C VAL A 50 6.49 -18.09 -25.91
N MET A 51 5.82 -17.36 -26.79
CA MET A 51 4.58 -16.64 -26.51
C MET A 51 3.38 -17.59 -26.40
N SER A 52 3.37 -18.68 -27.18
CA SER A 52 2.33 -19.71 -27.13
C SER A 52 2.93 -21.06 -27.52
N PHE A 53 2.70 -22.11 -26.71
CA PHE A 53 3.12 -23.48 -27.03
C PHE A 53 2.21 -24.17 -28.06
N GLY A 54 1.02 -23.63 -28.31
CA GLY A 54 0.04 -24.24 -29.20
C GLY A 54 -0.52 -25.57 -28.68
N LEU A 55 -1.30 -26.25 -29.53
CA LEU A 55 -1.97 -27.51 -29.22
C LEU A 55 -1.48 -28.63 -30.14
N LYS A 56 -1.46 -29.86 -29.62
CA LYS A 56 -1.25 -31.03 -30.46
C LYS A 56 -2.43 -31.23 -31.40
N TYR A 57 -2.16 -31.39 -32.69
CA TYR A 57 -3.20 -31.61 -33.70
C TYR A 57 -3.92 -32.95 -33.50
N GLN A 58 -5.25 -32.93 -33.45
CA GLN A 58 -6.12 -34.10 -33.28
C GLN A 58 -7.03 -34.39 -34.49
N GLY A 59 -6.83 -33.69 -35.61
CA GLY A 59 -7.67 -33.81 -36.81
C GLY A 59 -7.26 -34.92 -37.79
N PRO A 60 -7.90 -34.99 -38.98
CA PRO A 60 -7.59 -35.97 -40.02
C PRO A 60 -6.16 -35.82 -40.56
N ASN A 61 -5.47 -36.94 -40.83
CA ASN A 61 -4.06 -37.00 -41.26
C ASN A 61 -3.05 -36.39 -40.27
N PRO A 62 -2.94 -36.91 -39.03
CA PRO A 62 -2.01 -36.40 -38.02
C PRO A 62 -0.53 -36.58 -38.40
N SER A 63 -0.24 -37.47 -39.35
CA SER A 63 1.11 -37.67 -39.90
C SER A 63 1.69 -36.41 -40.54
N LYS A 64 0.85 -35.49 -41.02
CA LYS A 64 1.30 -34.21 -41.61
C LYS A 64 1.74 -33.18 -40.56
N TYR A 65 1.34 -33.35 -39.30
CA TYR A 65 1.74 -32.51 -38.18
C TYR A 65 2.90 -33.15 -37.40
N LYS A 66 3.78 -33.87 -38.10
CA LYS A 66 4.96 -34.51 -37.52
C LYS A 66 6.21 -34.18 -38.29
N ILE A 67 7.27 -33.83 -37.56
CA ILE A 67 8.63 -33.64 -38.09
C ILE A 67 9.35 -34.98 -37.95
N GLU A 68 9.77 -35.54 -39.09
CA GLU A 68 10.54 -36.80 -39.17
C GLU A 68 9.88 -37.98 -38.41
N GLY A 69 8.54 -37.94 -38.25
CA GLY A 69 7.78 -38.94 -37.50
C GLY A 69 8.00 -38.94 -35.98
N LYS A 70 8.91 -38.10 -35.44
CA LYS A 70 9.34 -38.10 -34.05
C LYS A 70 8.75 -36.95 -33.21
N TYR A 71 8.67 -35.75 -33.78
CA TYR A 71 8.26 -34.54 -33.08
C TYR A 71 6.90 -34.04 -33.59
N ASP A 72 6.01 -33.61 -32.70
CA ASP A 72 4.69 -33.08 -33.05
C ASP A 72 4.81 -31.57 -33.39
N ILE A 73 4.17 -31.14 -34.49
CA ILE A 73 4.07 -29.72 -34.87
C ILE A 73 2.86 -29.13 -34.13
N PRO A 74 3.06 -28.19 -33.19
CA PRO A 74 1.96 -27.53 -32.50
C PRO A 74 1.13 -26.65 -33.44
N VAL A 75 -0.18 -26.58 -33.21
CA VAL A 75 -1.09 -25.64 -33.85
C VAL A 75 -1.24 -24.41 -32.95
N GLY A 76 -1.00 -23.20 -33.47
CA GLY A 76 -1.06 -21.97 -32.69
C GLY A 76 0.20 -21.70 -31.87
N PHE A 77 1.34 -22.27 -32.27
CA PHE A 77 2.63 -21.99 -31.67
C PHE A 77 3.11 -20.61 -32.09
N LYS A 78 3.66 -19.86 -31.15
CA LYS A 78 4.23 -18.55 -31.39
C LYS A 78 5.49 -18.39 -30.55
N VAL A 79 6.60 -18.07 -31.21
CA VAL A 79 7.90 -17.85 -30.58
C VAL A 79 8.57 -16.62 -31.17
N ILE A 80 9.33 -15.93 -30.33
CA ILE A 80 10.17 -14.80 -30.70
C ILE A 80 11.61 -15.18 -30.38
N ILE A 81 12.49 -15.01 -31.35
CA ILE A 81 13.92 -15.21 -31.19
C ILE A 81 14.65 -13.91 -31.48
N LYS A 82 15.71 -13.65 -30.72
CA LYS A 82 16.61 -12.53 -30.99
C LYS A 82 17.79 -12.98 -31.83
N TRP A 83 18.09 -12.23 -32.87
CA TRP A 83 19.31 -12.36 -33.65
C TRP A 83 20.07 -11.04 -33.58
N GLU A 84 21.06 -11.00 -32.67
CA GLU A 84 21.68 -9.76 -32.19
C GLU A 84 20.61 -8.79 -31.67
N ASP A 85 20.42 -7.67 -32.36
CA ASP A 85 19.46 -6.62 -32.03
C ASP A 85 18.11 -6.78 -32.74
N ASP A 86 18.02 -7.69 -33.72
CA ASP A 86 16.80 -7.92 -34.51
C ASP A 86 15.91 -9.00 -33.90
N GLU A 87 14.60 -8.89 -34.16
CA GLU A 87 13.60 -9.85 -33.70
C GLU A 87 13.05 -10.67 -34.86
N ILE A 88 12.89 -11.97 -34.64
CA ILE A 88 12.26 -12.87 -35.61
C ILE A 88 11.11 -13.58 -34.88
N VAL A 89 9.91 -13.46 -35.45
CA VAL A 89 8.71 -14.12 -34.93
C VAL A 89 8.37 -15.30 -35.83
N PHE A 90 8.12 -16.46 -35.22
CA PHE A 90 7.66 -17.66 -35.92
C PHE A 90 6.31 -18.10 -35.38
N MET A 91 5.38 -18.41 -36.30
CA MET A 91 4.01 -18.78 -35.98
C MET A 91 3.56 -20.01 -36.77
N THR A 92 2.72 -20.82 -36.13
CA THR A 92 2.06 -21.97 -36.76
C THR A 92 0.54 -21.86 -36.65
N ARG A 93 -0.18 -22.32 -37.69
CA ARG A 93 -1.64 -22.45 -37.64
C ARG A 93 -2.11 -23.72 -38.34
N GLN A 94 -3.35 -24.11 -38.06
CA GLN A 94 -4.01 -25.20 -38.76
C GLN A 94 -4.54 -24.70 -40.11
N ALA A 95 -4.28 -25.46 -41.18
CA ALA A 95 -4.88 -25.25 -42.49
C ALA A 95 -5.54 -26.54 -43.03
N THR A 96 -6.18 -26.43 -44.20
CA THR A 96 -7.02 -27.49 -44.80
C THR A 96 -6.24 -28.77 -45.11
N PHE A 97 -4.97 -28.65 -45.52
CA PHE A 97 -4.18 -29.78 -46.01
C PHE A 97 -2.96 -30.12 -45.14
N GLY A 98 -2.65 -29.34 -44.11
CA GLY A 98 -1.47 -29.47 -43.25
C GLY A 98 -1.28 -28.21 -42.39
N PRO A 99 -0.22 -28.14 -41.57
CA PRO A 99 0.14 -26.89 -40.88
C PRO A 99 0.57 -25.84 -41.90
N GLU A 100 0.25 -24.57 -41.60
CA GLU A 100 0.86 -23.43 -42.28
C GLU A 100 1.78 -22.69 -41.31
N PHE A 101 2.80 -22.07 -41.87
CA PHE A 101 3.87 -21.40 -41.16
C PHE A 101 3.98 -19.95 -41.62
N GLN A 102 4.40 -19.08 -40.71
CA GLN A 102 4.71 -17.69 -41.01
C GLN A 102 5.94 -17.26 -40.22
N ILE A 103 6.87 -16.62 -40.92
CA ILE A 103 8.01 -15.92 -40.32
C ILE A 103 7.79 -14.43 -40.48
N VAL A 104 8.12 -13.66 -39.45
CA VAL A 104 8.14 -12.21 -39.50
C VAL A 104 9.52 -11.76 -39.02
N TYR A 105 10.18 -10.94 -39.82
CA TYR A 105 11.49 -10.39 -39.49
C TYR A 105 11.38 -8.90 -39.21
N LEU A 106 11.90 -8.49 -38.05
CA LEU A 106 11.80 -7.15 -37.47
C LEU A 106 13.22 -6.64 -37.17
N PRO A 107 13.84 -5.88 -38.09
CA PRO A 107 15.13 -5.27 -37.82
C PRO A 107 15.02 -4.09 -36.84
N GLN A 108 16.06 -3.83 -36.04
CA GLN A 108 16.11 -2.72 -35.06
C GLN A 108 16.27 -1.31 -35.69
N SER A 109 15.88 -1.12 -36.96
CA SER A 109 16.03 0.15 -37.70
C SER A 109 14.81 1.07 -37.51
N PRO A 110 14.98 2.41 -37.44
CA PRO A 110 13.90 3.37 -37.20
C PRO A 110 12.94 3.60 -38.38
N THR A 111 13.09 2.89 -39.50
CA THR A 111 12.25 2.99 -40.70
C THR A 111 11.22 1.84 -40.75
N PRO A 112 9.90 2.11 -40.68
CA PRO A 112 8.84 1.09 -40.76
C PRO A 112 8.79 0.27 -42.06
N GLU A 113 9.61 0.63 -43.05
CA GLU A 113 9.63 0.05 -44.41
C GLU A 113 10.51 -1.22 -44.53
N ASP A 114 11.28 -1.58 -43.50
CA ASP A 114 12.21 -2.75 -43.53
C ASP A 114 11.64 -4.03 -42.91
N PHE A 115 10.35 -4.04 -42.55
CA PHE A 115 9.64 -5.20 -42.03
C PHE A 115 9.35 -6.22 -43.14
N THR A 116 9.83 -7.45 -42.96
CA THR A 116 9.57 -8.53 -43.92
C THR A 116 8.59 -9.53 -43.34
N VAL A 117 7.42 -9.65 -43.97
CA VAL A 117 6.40 -10.66 -43.62
C VAL A 117 6.37 -11.76 -44.64
N PHE A 118 6.66 -12.94 -44.14
CA PHE A 118 6.35 -14.25 -44.69
C PHE A 118 4.86 -14.37 -45.02
N GLU A 119 4.41 -14.57 -46.26
CA GLU A 119 3.03 -15.06 -46.44
C GLU A 119 2.90 -16.45 -45.81
N TRP A 120 1.70 -16.77 -45.32
CA TRP A 120 1.43 -18.10 -44.77
C TRP A 120 1.64 -19.16 -45.84
N ASN A 121 2.55 -20.10 -45.61
CA ASN A 121 2.84 -21.19 -46.54
C ASN A 121 2.82 -22.53 -45.79
N ALA A 122 2.33 -23.57 -46.47
CA ALA A 122 2.35 -24.95 -45.97
C ALA A 122 3.74 -25.61 -46.09
N ASN A 123 4.64 -25.04 -46.90
CA ASN A 123 6.00 -25.51 -47.08
C ASN A 123 6.99 -24.68 -46.25
N ILE A 124 7.38 -25.22 -45.09
CA ILE A 124 8.38 -24.57 -44.22
C ILE A 124 9.73 -24.38 -44.90
N ALA A 125 10.15 -25.30 -45.79
CA ALA A 125 11.46 -25.21 -46.43
C ALA A 125 11.52 -24.03 -47.39
N GLU A 126 10.43 -23.77 -48.11
CA GLU A 126 10.33 -22.64 -49.03
C GLU A 126 10.35 -21.30 -48.29
N ILE A 127 9.58 -21.15 -47.21
CA ILE A 127 9.65 -19.93 -46.37
C ILE A 127 11.04 -19.80 -45.75
N TRP A 128 11.64 -20.91 -45.30
CA TRP A 128 12.95 -20.89 -44.68
C TRP A 128 14.04 -20.43 -45.66
N ASP A 129 14.04 -20.94 -46.89
CA ASP A 129 14.99 -20.51 -47.93
C ASP A 129 14.79 -19.03 -48.31
N GLN A 130 13.53 -18.58 -48.40
CA GLN A 130 13.21 -17.16 -48.62
C GLN A 130 13.73 -16.29 -47.47
N PHE A 131 13.53 -16.73 -46.23
CA PHE A 131 14.02 -16.05 -45.04
C PHE A 131 15.54 -15.99 -45.00
N LEU A 132 16.23 -17.12 -45.25
CA LEU A 132 17.69 -17.18 -45.36
C LEU A 132 18.21 -16.22 -46.42
N THR A 133 17.59 -16.18 -47.60
CA THR A 133 17.98 -15.26 -48.68
C THR A 133 17.91 -13.78 -48.25
N VAL A 134 16.91 -13.43 -47.44
CA VAL A 134 16.74 -12.06 -46.92
C VAL A 134 17.82 -11.69 -45.90
N ILE A 135 18.25 -12.63 -45.06
CA ILE A 135 19.26 -12.37 -44.02
C ILE A 135 20.70 -12.60 -44.49
N GLU A 136 20.94 -13.46 -45.50
CA GLU A 136 22.26 -13.70 -46.11
C GLU A 136 22.78 -12.46 -46.84
N GLY A 137 21.92 -11.57 -47.33
CA GLY A 137 22.32 -10.25 -47.86
C GLY A 137 22.99 -9.34 -46.81
N LYS A 138 23.08 -9.76 -45.54
CA LYS A 138 23.71 -9.06 -44.41
C LYS A 138 24.93 -9.82 -43.87
N GLU A 139 25.82 -10.26 -44.78
CA GLU A 139 26.94 -11.21 -44.59
C GLU A 139 27.89 -10.97 -43.39
N ASP A 140 27.88 -9.80 -42.75
CA ASP A 140 28.77 -9.46 -41.62
C ASP A 140 28.30 -10.01 -40.24
N ARG A 141 27.17 -10.72 -40.16
CA ARG A 141 26.58 -11.20 -38.88
C ARG A 141 26.70 -12.71 -38.65
N ASP A 142 26.62 -13.15 -37.38
CA ASP A 142 26.76 -14.57 -37.03
C ASP A 142 25.56 -15.42 -37.50
N MET A 143 25.79 -16.25 -38.53
CA MET A 143 24.79 -17.14 -39.14
C MET A 143 24.68 -18.52 -38.48
N ARG A 144 25.47 -18.82 -37.44
CA ARG A 144 25.48 -20.14 -36.76
C ARG A 144 24.10 -20.56 -36.24
N LEU A 145 23.21 -19.60 -35.96
CA LEU A 145 21.83 -19.83 -35.53
C LEU A 145 20.98 -20.56 -36.58
N PHE A 146 21.20 -20.29 -37.86
CA PHE A 146 20.32 -20.76 -38.93
C PHE A 146 20.82 -22.04 -39.60
N ASN A 147 22.09 -22.39 -39.42
CA ASN A 147 22.69 -23.65 -39.91
C ASN A 147 22.07 -24.92 -39.30
N GLN A 148 21.26 -24.77 -38.25
CA GLN A 148 20.62 -25.87 -37.52
C GLN A 148 19.23 -26.22 -38.06
N GLY A 149 18.72 -25.44 -39.04
CA GLY A 149 17.41 -25.62 -39.65
C GLY A 149 16.24 -25.04 -38.83
N PRO A 150 15.08 -24.81 -39.47
CA PRO A 150 13.98 -24.01 -38.92
C PRO A 150 13.44 -24.58 -37.61
N TRP A 151 13.36 -25.91 -37.51
CA TRP A 151 12.78 -26.59 -36.37
C TRP A 151 13.59 -26.45 -35.09
N ARG A 152 14.91 -26.49 -35.21
CA ARG A 152 15.81 -26.32 -34.07
C ARG A 152 15.98 -24.84 -33.74
N THR A 153 16.07 -23.98 -34.75
CA THR A 153 16.17 -22.52 -34.58
C THR A 153 14.96 -21.93 -33.83
N PHE A 154 13.74 -22.35 -34.17
CA PHE A 154 12.52 -21.90 -33.48
C PHE A 154 12.13 -22.75 -32.26
N GLY A 155 12.96 -23.74 -31.90
CA GLY A 155 12.76 -24.56 -30.71
C GLY A 155 11.59 -25.55 -30.77
N VAL A 156 10.98 -25.78 -31.94
CA VAL A 156 9.82 -26.69 -32.08
C VAL A 156 10.19 -28.13 -31.67
N THR A 157 11.40 -28.57 -31.99
CA THR A 157 11.89 -29.94 -31.67
C THR A 157 12.44 -30.08 -30.26
N ARG A 158 12.36 -29.04 -29.42
CA ARG A 158 12.88 -29.09 -28.05
C ARG A 158 12.04 -29.97 -27.14
N ASP A 159 12.70 -30.65 -26.22
CA ASP A 159 12.04 -31.55 -25.28
C ASP A 159 11.02 -30.83 -24.40
N GLU A 160 11.27 -29.57 -24.02
CA GLU A 160 10.34 -28.75 -23.23
C GLU A 160 9.02 -28.49 -23.98
N VAL A 161 9.12 -28.07 -25.25
CA VAL A 161 7.97 -27.84 -26.13
C VAL A 161 7.22 -29.14 -26.39
N GLN A 162 7.95 -30.23 -26.63
CA GLN A 162 7.38 -31.53 -26.96
C GLN A 162 6.76 -32.22 -25.73
N MET A 163 7.30 -32.00 -24.54
CA MET A 163 6.71 -32.42 -23.26
C MET A 163 5.42 -31.64 -23.00
N ALA A 164 5.41 -30.32 -23.23
CA ALA A 164 4.20 -29.51 -23.12
C ALA A 164 3.08 -30.00 -24.05
N LEU A 165 3.42 -30.45 -25.26
CA LEU A 165 2.45 -31.01 -26.21
C LEU A 165 1.98 -32.43 -25.88
N LYS A 166 2.86 -33.28 -25.32
CA LYS A 166 2.57 -34.69 -25.02
C LYS A 166 1.78 -34.91 -23.74
N GLN A 167 1.91 -34.02 -22.76
CA GLN A 167 1.12 -34.09 -21.53
C GLN A 167 -0.39 -33.92 -21.78
N GLY A 168 -0.77 -33.61 -23.02
CA GLY A 168 -2.13 -33.25 -23.37
C GLY A 168 -2.42 -31.90 -22.76
N THR A 169 -2.73 -30.92 -23.59
CA THR A 169 -3.59 -29.83 -23.15
C THR A 169 -5.00 -30.38 -22.90
N ASP A 170 -5.13 -31.26 -21.91
CA ASP A 170 -6.26 -31.18 -21.00
C ASP A 170 -6.25 -29.74 -20.46
N GLN A 171 -7.42 -29.19 -20.15
CA GLN A 171 -7.66 -27.81 -19.69
C GLN A 171 -6.89 -27.42 -18.39
N LYS A 172 -5.55 -27.50 -18.41
CA LYS A 172 -4.61 -27.43 -17.29
C LYS A 172 -3.23 -26.90 -17.71
N THR A 173 -3.12 -26.17 -18.82
CA THR A 173 -1.98 -25.25 -19.02
C THR A 173 -2.30 -23.91 -18.38
N ILE A 174 -2.21 -23.87 -17.05
CA ILE A 174 -1.98 -22.60 -16.36
C ILE A 174 -0.62 -22.12 -16.88
N VAL A 175 -0.63 -21.08 -17.71
CA VAL A 175 0.58 -20.27 -17.88
C VAL A 175 0.80 -19.63 -16.51
N ASP A 176 1.86 -20.06 -15.81
CA ASP A 176 2.23 -19.49 -14.51
C ASP A 176 2.28 -17.96 -14.66
N GLY A 177 1.37 -17.26 -13.98
CA GLY A 177 1.34 -15.81 -13.96
C GLY A 177 0.30 -15.12 -14.86
N ILE A 178 -0.51 -15.82 -15.66
CA ILE A 178 -1.65 -15.21 -16.43
C ILE A 178 -3.02 -15.63 -15.88
N LEU A 179 -3.87 -14.64 -15.57
CA LEU A 179 -5.25 -14.88 -15.11
C LEU A 179 -6.20 -14.92 -16.31
N TYR A 180 -6.93 -16.02 -16.43
CA TYR A 180 -7.95 -16.21 -17.47
C TYR A 180 -9.31 -15.75 -16.97
N CYS A 181 -10.15 -15.28 -17.91
CA CYS A 181 -11.53 -14.87 -17.69
C CYS A 181 -12.38 -15.44 -18.84
N ALA A 182 -12.94 -16.63 -18.64
CA ALA A 182 -13.69 -17.36 -19.65
C ALA A 182 -14.92 -16.58 -20.17
N ASP A 183 -15.57 -15.82 -19.28
CA ASP A 183 -16.77 -15.04 -19.60
C ASP A 183 -16.44 -13.66 -20.20
N GLY A 184 -15.16 -13.26 -20.23
CA GLY A 184 -14.68 -12.00 -20.78
C GLY A 184 -15.09 -10.74 -20.00
N ILE A 185 -15.78 -10.88 -18.87
CA ILE A 185 -16.27 -9.77 -18.03
C ILE A 185 -15.44 -9.66 -16.75
N GLU A 186 -15.43 -10.69 -15.92
CA GLU A 186 -14.64 -10.77 -14.69
C GLU A 186 -14.24 -12.22 -14.42
N PRO A 187 -12.99 -12.49 -13.98
CA PRO A 187 -12.54 -13.83 -13.65
C PRO A 187 -13.35 -14.45 -12.49
N ASP A 188 -13.70 -15.72 -12.62
CA ASP A 188 -14.49 -16.45 -11.62
C ASP A 188 -13.64 -16.91 -10.42
N LEU A 189 -14.30 -17.51 -9.42
CA LEU A 189 -13.63 -18.01 -8.22
C LEU A 189 -12.58 -19.10 -8.54
N GLN A 190 -12.90 -20.01 -9.46
CA GLN A 190 -12.01 -21.12 -9.81
C GLN A 190 -10.80 -20.65 -10.62
N GLU A 191 -10.97 -19.65 -11.48
CA GLU A 191 -9.92 -19.06 -12.31
C GLU A 191 -8.86 -18.40 -11.44
N HIS A 192 -9.27 -17.64 -10.43
CA HIS A 192 -8.32 -17.05 -9.47
C HIS A 192 -7.64 -18.11 -8.59
N MET A 193 -8.34 -19.19 -8.20
CA MET A 193 -7.73 -20.28 -7.41
C MET A 193 -6.67 -21.01 -8.24
N ARG A 194 -6.98 -21.30 -9.50
CA ARG A 194 -6.02 -21.88 -10.45
C ARG A 194 -4.83 -20.94 -10.68
N TYR A 195 -5.09 -19.65 -10.84
CA TYR A 195 -4.07 -18.63 -11.04
C TYR A 195 -3.01 -18.60 -9.91
N LEU A 196 -3.45 -18.63 -8.65
CA LEU A 196 -2.54 -18.68 -7.49
C LEU A 196 -1.97 -20.08 -7.21
N GLY A 197 -2.45 -21.12 -7.89
CA GLY A 197 -2.07 -22.50 -7.66
C GLY A 197 -2.62 -23.07 -6.35
N VAL A 198 -3.80 -22.63 -5.91
CA VAL A 198 -4.55 -23.16 -4.76
C VAL A 198 -5.29 -24.43 -5.17
N ASP A 199 -5.07 -25.54 -4.47
CA ASP A 199 -5.87 -26.76 -4.65
C ASP A 199 -6.84 -26.92 -3.46
N PRO A 200 -8.16 -26.72 -3.65
CA PRO A 200 -9.13 -26.79 -2.56
C PRO A 200 -9.16 -28.13 -1.81
N ALA A 201 -8.72 -29.23 -2.44
CA ALA A 201 -8.68 -30.54 -1.79
C ALA A 201 -7.52 -30.68 -0.80
N THR A 202 -6.38 -30.02 -1.08
CA THR A 202 -5.18 -30.11 -0.23
C THR A 202 -4.99 -28.89 0.66
N ASP A 203 -5.53 -27.74 0.26
CA ASP A 203 -5.29 -26.42 0.86
C ASP A 203 -6.48 -25.91 1.69
N GLU A 204 -7.38 -26.79 2.16
CA GLU A 204 -8.61 -26.42 2.90
C GLU A 204 -8.36 -25.40 4.04
N ASN A 205 -7.30 -25.60 4.82
CA ASN A 205 -6.94 -24.74 5.96
C ASN A 205 -6.35 -23.37 5.58
N ILE A 206 -5.96 -23.18 4.31
CA ILE A 206 -5.29 -21.96 3.82
C ILE A 206 -6.09 -21.24 2.72
N LEU A 207 -7.35 -21.63 2.52
CA LEU A 207 -8.28 -20.94 1.60
C LEU A 207 -8.49 -19.46 1.96
N TRP A 208 -8.22 -19.04 3.20
CA TRP A 208 -8.27 -17.62 3.58
C TRP A 208 -7.21 -16.76 2.86
N ILE A 209 -6.11 -17.35 2.36
CA ILE A 209 -5.09 -16.63 1.58
C ILE A 209 -5.69 -16.18 0.25
N PHE A 210 -6.53 -17.03 -0.34
CA PHE A 210 -7.27 -16.71 -1.54
C PHE A 210 -8.25 -15.55 -1.31
N THR A 211 -9.03 -15.59 -0.23
CA THR A 211 -9.96 -14.49 0.08
C THR A 211 -9.21 -13.19 0.33
N ALA A 212 -8.06 -13.26 1.03
CA ALA A 212 -7.20 -12.10 1.25
C ALA A 212 -6.61 -11.54 -0.05
N PHE A 213 -6.26 -12.38 -1.03
CA PHE A 213 -5.81 -11.92 -2.35
C PHE A 213 -6.92 -11.19 -3.11
N LYS A 214 -8.12 -11.75 -3.12
CA LYS A 214 -9.28 -11.16 -3.81
C LYS A 214 -9.70 -9.82 -3.20
N GLU A 215 -9.64 -9.72 -1.88
CA GLU A 215 -10.01 -8.50 -1.16
C GLU A 215 -8.89 -7.45 -1.13
N GLU A 216 -7.65 -7.80 -1.53
CA GLU A 216 -6.55 -6.86 -1.54
C GLU A 216 -6.72 -5.86 -2.70
N PRO A 217 -6.94 -4.56 -2.41
CA PRO A 217 -7.11 -3.59 -3.47
C PRO A 217 -5.83 -3.48 -4.29
N LEU A 218 -6.03 -3.30 -5.60
CA LEU A 218 -4.93 -2.95 -6.49
C LEU A 218 -4.25 -1.66 -6.00
N PRO A 219 -2.93 -1.53 -6.19
CA PRO A 219 -2.26 -0.25 -5.96
C PRO A 219 -2.97 0.86 -6.76
N PRO A 220 -3.06 2.10 -6.24
CA PRO A 220 -3.84 3.17 -6.87
C PRO A 220 -3.48 3.51 -8.33
N TRP A 221 -2.27 3.13 -8.76
CA TRP A 221 -1.75 3.35 -10.10
C TRP A 221 -1.87 2.12 -11.01
N PHE A 222 -2.55 1.05 -10.58
CA PHE A 222 -2.79 -0.13 -11.40
C PHE A 222 -4.27 -0.23 -11.78
N SER A 223 -4.51 -0.39 -13.07
CA SER A 223 -5.85 -0.60 -13.63
C SER A 223 -5.94 -1.98 -14.29
N GLN A 224 -7.02 -2.71 -14.00
CA GLN A 224 -7.28 -4.05 -14.57
C GLN A 224 -8.10 -3.95 -15.86
N TYR A 225 -7.72 -4.75 -16.84
CA TYR A 225 -8.42 -4.84 -18.12
C TYR A 225 -8.55 -6.32 -18.55
N VAL A 226 -9.60 -6.61 -19.30
CA VAL A 226 -9.82 -7.92 -19.91
C VAL A 226 -9.80 -7.77 -21.42
N LYS A 227 -8.98 -8.56 -22.11
CA LYS A 227 -8.96 -8.63 -23.58
C LYS A 227 -8.77 -10.07 -24.01
N ASP A 228 -9.61 -10.52 -24.94
CA ASP A 228 -9.57 -11.88 -25.51
C ASP A 228 -9.63 -12.99 -24.43
N GLY A 229 -10.41 -12.76 -23.36
CA GLY A 229 -10.57 -13.71 -22.25
C GLY A 229 -9.36 -13.81 -21.32
N MET A 230 -8.41 -12.86 -21.41
CA MET A 230 -7.23 -12.79 -20.55
C MET A 230 -7.20 -11.46 -19.80
N VAL A 231 -6.77 -11.51 -18.55
CA VAL A 231 -6.67 -10.35 -17.67
C VAL A 231 -5.25 -9.81 -17.71
N TYR A 232 -5.13 -8.50 -17.91
CA TYR A 232 -3.88 -7.77 -17.80
C TYR A 232 -4.08 -6.52 -16.93
N TRP A 233 -2.99 -6.07 -16.34
CA TRP A 233 -2.94 -4.87 -15.51
C TRP A 233 -2.01 -3.86 -16.15
N VAL A 234 -2.39 -2.59 -16.13
CA VAL A 234 -1.57 -1.49 -16.65
C VAL A 234 -1.13 -0.63 -15.48
N ASP A 235 0.18 -0.39 -15.36
CA ASP A 235 0.71 0.62 -14.47
C ASP A 235 0.55 1.99 -15.14
N GLU A 236 -0.31 2.84 -14.58
CA GLU A 236 -0.62 4.17 -15.10
C GLU A 236 0.58 5.13 -15.03
N ARG A 237 1.59 4.83 -14.21
CA ARG A 237 2.80 5.67 -14.09
C ARG A 237 3.79 5.40 -15.21
N THR A 238 3.96 4.14 -15.57
CA THR A 238 4.94 3.71 -16.60
C THR A 238 4.27 3.47 -17.95
N THR A 239 2.94 3.39 -17.99
CA THR A 239 2.13 2.96 -19.14
C THR A 239 2.45 1.55 -19.63
N GLU A 240 3.08 0.74 -18.77
CA GLU A 240 3.44 -0.65 -19.07
C GLU A 240 2.30 -1.60 -18.69
N ALA A 241 2.05 -2.59 -19.54
CA ALA A 241 1.08 -3.65 -19.29
C ALA A 241 1.80 -4.92 -18.82
N THR A 242 1.25 -5.57 -17.80
CA THR A 242 1.69 -6.84 -17.23
C THR A 242 0.49 -7.78 -17.16
N TRP A 243 0.67 -9.05 -17.51
CA TRP A 243 -0.34 -10.09 -17.32
C TRP A 243 -0.24 -10.75 -15.95
N LYS A 244 0.69 -10.28 -15.11
CA LYS A 244 0.86 -10.71 -13.73
C LYS A 244 0.27 -9.69 -12.77
N HIS A 245 -0.64 -10.14 -11.90
CA HIS A 245 -1.23 -9.32 -10.86
C HIS A 245 -0.14 -8.71 -9.96
N PRO A 246 -0.21 -7.42 -9.58
CA PRO A 246 0.83 -6.74 -8.79
C PRO A 246 1.20 -7.47 -7.48
N HIS A 247 0.20 -8.08 -6.84
CA HIS A 247 0.38 -8.82 -5.59
C HIS A 247 0.67 -10.32 -5.77
N TYR A 248 0.82 -10.83 -7.01
CA TYR A 248 0.97 -12.26 -7.27
C TYR A 248 2.12 -12.90 -6.47
N ASP A 249 3.32 -12.31 -6.52
CA ASP A 249 4.50 -12.87 -5.86
C ASP A 249 4.36 -12.90 -4.33
N LYS A 250 3.75 -11.86 -3.76
CA LYS A 250 3.46 -11.75 -2.32
C LYS A 250 2.62 -12.94 -1.87
N PHE A 251 1.50 -13.19 -2.54
CA PHE A 251 0.57 -14.27 -2.17
C PHE A 251 1.10 -15.66 -2.51
N ARG A 252 1.84 -15.82 -3.61
CA ARG A 252 2.48 -17.09 -3.97
C ARG A 252 3.51 -17.50 -2.93
N LYS A 253 4.32 -16.56 -2.45
CA LYS A 253 5.26 -16.78 -1.32
C LYS A 253 4.50 -17.09 -0.03
N MET A 254 3.44 -16.34 0.28
CA MET A 254 2.61 -16.57 1.47
C MET A 254 2.01 -17.98 1.49
N LEU A 255 1.50 -18.44 0.35
CA LEU A 255 0.89 -19.75 0.18
C LEU A 255 1.92 -20.87 0.39
N GLN A 256 3.14 -20.72 -0.13
CA GLN A 256 4.23 -21.67 0.10
C GLN A 256 4.61 -21.76 1.60
N VAL A 257 4.71 -20.62 2.29
CA VAL A 257 5.00 -20.59 3.73
C VAL A 257 3.85 -21.21 4.53
N ALA A 258 2.60 -20.92 4.16
CA ALA A 258 1.43 -21.46 4.82
C ALA A 258 1.28 -22.98 4.65
N ARG A 259 1.64 -23.55 3.49
CA ARG A 259 1.67 -25.00 3.28
C ARG A 259 2.64 -25.72 4.22
N ASN A 260 3.76 -25.07 4.55
CA ASN A 260 4.75 -25.60 5.48
C ASN A 260 4.30 -25.45 6.94
N GLN A 261 3.77 -24.28 7.31
CA GLN A 261 3.38 -23.99 8.70
C GLN A 261 2.00 -24.55 9.10
N LYS A 262 1.11 -24.78 8.11
CA LYS A 262 -0.26 -25.26 8.27
C LYS A 262 -1.02 -24.51 9.38
N PRO A 263 -1.23 -23.19 9.24
CA PRO A 263 -1.95 -22.41 10.24
C PRO A 263 -3.38 -22.95 10.41
N VAL A 264 -3.86 -22.97 11.65
CA VAL A 264 -5.25 -23.34 11.95
C VAL A 264 -6.18 -22.28 11.35
N PRO A 265 -7.30 -22.66 10.71
CA PRO A 265 -8.28 -21.72 10.13
C PRO A 265 -9.12 -21.05 11.23
N HIS A 266 -8.45 -20.34 12.14
CA HIS A 266 -9.03 -19.54 13.21
C HIS A 266 -8.44 -18.13 13.12
N TRP A 267 -9.29 -17.11 13.29
CA TRP A 267 -8.91 -15.72 13.05
C TRP A 267 -7.61 -15.30 13.78
N LYS A 268 -7.41 -15.76 15.03
CA LYS A 268 -6.19 -15.48 15.81
C LYS A 268 -4.94 -16.06 15.15
N SER A 269 -5.00 -17.33 14.75
CA SER A 269 -3.88 -18.04 14.11
C SER A 269 -3.57 -17.46 12.74
N ILE A 270 -4.60 -17.04 11.98
CA ILE A 270 -4.44 -16.38 10.69
C ILE A 270 -3.75 -15.02 10.87
N MET A 271 -4.15 -14.23 11.85
CA MET A 271 -3.50 -12.94 12.13
C MET A 271 -2.07 -13.11 12.61
N GLU A 272 -1.80 -14.03 13.55
CA GLU A 272 -0.46 -14.35 14.02
C GLU A 272 0.45 -14.73 12.84
N PHE A 273 -0.03 -15.60 11.95
CA PHE A 273 0.67 -16.00 10.73
C PHE A 273 0.93 -14.81 9.79
N ARG A 274 -0.06 -13.96 9.54
CA ARG A 274 0.10 -12.80 8.63
C ARG A 274 1.12 -11.79 9.17
N ILE A 275 1.13 -11.57 10.49
CA ILE A 275 2.10 -10.70 11.17
C ILE A 275 3.50 -11.30 11.08
N GLU A 276 3.63 -12.59 11.35
CA GLU A 276 4.91 -13.31 11.22
C GLU A 276 5.43 -13.25 9.77
N PHE A 277 4.55 -13.46 8.79
CA PHE A 277 4.90 -13.37 7.37
C PHE A 277 5.36 -11.96 6.98
N LEU A 278 4.64 -10.91 7.39
CA LEU A 278 5.02 -9.52 7.15
C LEU A 278 6.43 -9.23 7.69
N LEU A 279 6.68 -9.59 8.95
CA LEU A 279 7.95 -9.33 9.62
C LEU A 279 9.09 -10.21 9.11
N SER A 280 8.81 -11.44 8.67
CA SER A 280 9.83 -12.32 8.08
C SER A 280 10.45 -11.75 6.80
N ASN A 281 9.74 -10.87 6.09
CA ASN A 281 10.30 -10.16 4.94
C ASN A 281 11.24 -9.02 5.36
N ILE A 282 11.18 -8.56 6.61
CA ILE A 282 12.03 -7.50 7.17
C ILE A 282 13.28 -8.12 7.82
N PHE A 283 13.10 -9.16 8.63
CA PHE A 283 14.17 -9.87 9.33
C PHE A 283 14.78 -10.96 8.44
N THR A 284 15.40 -10.55 7.34
CA THR A 284 16.10 -11.47 6.43
C THR A 284 17.40 -11.97 7.04
N TRP A 285 17.94 -13.07 6.52
CA TRP A 285 19.26 -13.58 6.93
C TRP A 285 20.37 -12.54 6.75
N GLU A 286 20.29 -11.71 5.71
CA GLU A 286 21.25 -10.62 5.45
C GLU A 286 21.21 -9.54 6.54
N ALA A 287 20.02 -9.19 7.03
CA ALA A 287 19.84 -8.29 8.17
C ALA A 287 20.36 -8.93 9.47
N GLU A 288 20.13 -10.23 9.69
CA GLU A 288 20.71 -10.94 10.84
C GLU A 288 22.24 -10.99 10.80
N ALA A 289 22.83 -11.18 9.61
CA ALA A 289 24.28 -11.26 9.42
C ALA A 289 24.98 -9.91 9.57
N SER A 290 24.35 -8.82 9.12
CA SER A 290 24.88 -7.45 9.25
C SER A 290 24.65 -6.85 10.65
N GLY A 291 23.63 -7.31 11.38
CA GLY A 291 23.22 -6.74 12.67
C GLY A 291 22.47 -5.41 12.53
N GLU A 292 22.30 -4.91 11.31
CA GLU A 292 21.50 -3.74 10.97
C GLU A 292 20.13 -4.20 10.48
N PHE A 293 19.09 -3.86 11.26
CA PHE A 293 17.72 -4.22 10.94
C PHE A 293 17.00 -3.03 10.31
N PRO A 294 16.26 -3.23 9.20
CA PRO A 294 15.41 -2.18 8.65
C PRO A 294 14.38 -1.72 9.69
N LEU A 295 13.94 -0.47 9.56
CA LEU A 295 12.89 0.06 10.44
C LEU A 295 11.59 -0.72 10.25
N VAL A 296 10.98 -1.12 11.36
CA VAL A 296 9.72 -1.88 11.35
C VAL A 296 8.52 -0.94 11.20
N GLU A 297 8.58 0.25 11.79
CA GLU A 297 7.48 1.23 11.83
C GLU A 297 7.42 2.10 10.55
N THR A 298 7.48 1.50 9.36
CA THR A 298 7.31 2.21 8.09
C THR A 298 5.83 2.44 7.76
N VAL A 299 5.55 3.37 6.84
CA VAL A 299 4.19 3.66 6.35
C VAL A 299 3.55 2.40 5.77
N ASP A 300 4.27 1.68 4.93
CA ASP A 300 3.77 0.46 4.27
C ASP A 300 3.45 -0.64 5.29
N ASN A 301 4.33 -0.85 6.29
CA ASN A 301 4.09 -1.83 7.34
C ASN A 301 2.89 -1.47 8.22
N VAL A 302 2.65 -0.18 8.48
CA VAL A 302 1.47 0.28 9.21
C VAL A 302 0.20 0.03 8.39
N ILE A 303 0.23 0.26 7.08
CA ILE A 303 -0.89 -0.04 6.18
C ILE A 303 -1.18 -1.55 6.16
N GLU A 304 -0.16 -2.38 6.05
CA GLU A 304 -0.31 -3.84 6.10
C GLU A 304 -0.87 -4.30 7.45
N MET A 305 -0.40 -3.74 8.56
CA MET A 305 -0.93 -4.05 9.88
C MET A 305 -2.38 -3.62 10.05
N ALA A 306 -2.77 -2.46 9.53
CA ALA A 306 -4.16 -2.04 9.54
C ALA A 306 -5.05 -3.03 8.77
N ARG A 307 -4.58 -3.54 7.62
CA ARG A 307 -5.27 -4.59 6.86
C ARG A 307 -5.38 -5.90 7.63
N ILE A 308 -4.35 -6.28 8.40
CA ILE A 308 -4.39 -7.48 9.24
C ILE A 308 -5.43 -7.33 10.36
N PHE A 309 -5.47 -6.17 11.02
CA PHE A 309 -6.38 -5.88 12.13
C PHE A 309 -7.79 -5.43 11.69
N GLY A 310 -8.03 -5.23 10.39
CA GLY A 310 -9.29 -4.72 9.87
C GLY A 310 -9.57 -3.28 10.31
N VAL A 311 -8.53 -2.46 10.40
CA VAL A 311 -8.62 -1.03 10.76
C VAL A 311 -8.67 -0.21 9.48
N ASP A 312 -9.69 0.63 9.34
CA ASP A 312 -9.74 1.63 8.28
C ASP A 312 -9.03 2.88 8.75
N ILE A 313 -7.76 3.03 8.37
CA ILE A 313 -6.93 4.16 8.83
C ILE A 313 -7.49 5.51 8.38
N LYS A 314 -8.29 5.57 7.29
CA LYS A 314 -8.87 6.84 6.83
C LYS A 314 -9.97 7.32 7.78
N ASN A 315 -10.76 6.39 8.31
CA ASN A 315 -11.84 6.68 9.24
C ASN A 315 -11.39 6.64 10.72
N GLU A 316 -10.34 5.86 11.02
CA GLU A 316 -9.81 5.62 12.36
C GLU A 316 -8.31 5.99 12.47
N PRO A 317 -7.89 7.22 12.09
CA PRO A 317 -6.47 7.60 12.09
C PRO A 317 -5.84 7.56 13.49
N TYR A 318 -6.64 7.68 14.56
CA TYR A 318 -6.20 7.56 15.95
C TYR A 318 -5.64 6.17 16.30
N LEU A 319 -5.98 5.13 15.54
CA LEU A 319 -5.46 3.77 15.76
C LEU A 319 -4.05 3.56 15.19
N VAL A 320 -3.50 4.51 14.43
CA VAL A 320 -2.17 4.38 13.83
C VAL A 320 -1.09 4.24 14.89
N HIS A 321 -1.19 4.95 16.01
CA HIS A 321 -0.24 4.80 17.11
C HIS A 321 -0.29 3.40 17.72
N VAL A 322 -1.49 2.81 17.82
CA VAL A 322 -1.67 1.44 18.31
C VAL A 322 -1.04 0.44 17.34
N LEU A 323 -1.21 0.65 16.03
CA LEU A 323 -0.60 -0.18 14.98
C LEU A 323 0.93 -0.08 14.99
N LYS A 324 1.49 1.12 15.15
CA LYS A 324 2.94 1.34 15.32
C LYS A 324 3.48 0.62 16.56
N ARG A 325 2.76 0.71 17.69
CA ARG A 325 3.10 -0.03 18.91
C ARG A 325 3.06 -1.55 18.69
N ALA A 326 2.06 -2.04 17.96
CA ALA A 326 1.95 -3.46 17.61
C ALA A 326 3.13 -3.92 16.74
N LEU A 327 3.48 -3.14 15.70
CA LEU A 327 4.65 -3.40 14.85
C LEU A 327 5.94 -3.51 15.67
N ARG A 328 6.19 -2.58 16.59
CA ARG A 328 7.38 -2.60 17.42
C ARG A 328 7.41 -3.84 18.34
N HIS A 329 6.27 -4.15 18.97
CA HIS A 329 6.15 -5.32 19.83
C HIS A 329 6.40 -6.63 19.07
N TYR A 330 5.73 -6.83 17.94
CA TYR A 330 5.90 -8.04 17.13
C TYR A 330 7.26 -8.12 16.44
N GLY A 331 7.79 -6.98 16.00
CA GLY A 331 9.14 -6.88 15.46
C GLY A 331 10.18 -7.37 16.46
N ASN A 332 10.06 -6.97 17.73
CA ASN A 332 10.92 -7.48 18.79
C ASN A 332 10.71 -8.99 19.03
N CYS A 333 9.47 -9.49 19.01
CA CYS A 333 9.21 -10.93 19.14
C CYS A 333 9.90 -11.74 18.04
N VAL A 334 9.77 -11.32 16.77
CA VAL A 334 10.40 -12.02 15.63
C VAL A 334 11.92 -11.90 15.68
N LYS A 335 12.46 -10.73 16.02
CA LYS A 335 13.90 -10.51 16.23
C LYS A 335 14.49 -11.44 17.28
N GLU A 336 13.74 -11.71 18.35
CA GLU A 336 14.12 -12.64 19.42
C GLU A 336 13.79 -14.11 19.10
N LYS A 337 13.34 -14.41 17.87
CA LYS A 337 12.93 -15.74 17.41
C LYS A 337 11.81 -16.35 18.27
N ARG A 338 11.01 -15.49 18.91
CA ARG A 338 9.79 -15.86 19.64
C ARG A 338 8.61 -15.87 18.68
N LYS A 339 7.70 -16.82 18.86
CA LYS A 339 6.44 -16.85 18.11
C LYS A 339 5.60 -15.61 18.44
N VAL A 340 4.98 -15.05 17.40
CA VAL A 340 3.98 -13.99 17.54
C VAL A 340 2.79 -14.55 18.34
N LYS A 341 2.36 -13.80 19.36
CA LYS A 341 1.22 -14.09 20.24
C LYS A 341 0.47 -12.79 20.53
N ASP A 342 -0.51 -12.78 21.43
CA ASP A 342 -1.08 -11.55 22.00
C ASP A 342 -1.82 -10.63 21.01
N VAL A 343 -2.24 -11.15 19.85
CA VAL A 343 -3.05 -10.42 18.87
C VAL A 343 -4.40 -9.96 19.44
N GLU A 344 -4.97 -10.77 20.33
CA GLU A 344 -6.19 -10.45 21.08
C GLU A 344 -6.01 -9.20 21.96
N ASP A 345 -4.85 -9.02 22.59
CA ASP A 345 -4.62 -7.90 23.49
C ASP A 345 -4.56 -6.57 22.73
N PHE A 346 -3.94 -6.57 21.54
CA PHE A 346 -3.95 -5.40 20.65
C PHE A 346 -5.34 -5.12 20.09
N ARG A 347 -6.12 -6.15 19.74
CA ARG A 347 -7.50 -5.98 19.31
C ARG A 347 -8.36 -5.35 20.41
N ASN A 348 -8.23 -5.81 21.65
CA ASN A 348 -8.91 -5.24 22.81
C ASN A 348 -8.44 -3.81 23.12
N LEU A 349 -7.16 -3.50 22.91
CA LEU A 349 -6.65 -2.14 22.99
C LEU A 349 -7.30 -1.23 21.95
N MET A 350 -7.42 -1.67 20.69
CA MET A 350 -8.10 -0.89 19.65
C MET A 350 -9.58 -0.65 19.96
N HIS A 351 -10.29 -1.65 20.49
CA HIS A 351 -11.68 -1.49 20.94
C HIS A 351 -11.81 -0.43 22.03
N ARG A 352 -10.90 -0.40 23.02
CA ARG A 352 -10.89 0.66 24.05
C ARG A 352 -10.68 2.05 23.47
N TYR A 353 -9.80 2.19 22.47
CA TYR A 353 -9.61 3.48 21.79
C TYR A 353 -10.86 3.93 21.04
N ARG A 354 -11.58 3.01 20.37
CA ARG A 354 -12.87 3.29 19.73
C ARG A 354 -13.91 3.79 20.74
N ASP A 355 -14.02 3.11 21.88
CA ASP A 355 -14.94 3.50 22.95
C ASP A 355 -14.62 4.91 23.50
N LEU A 356 -13.32 5.20 23.68
CA LEU A 356 -12.85 6.49 24.16
C LEU A 356 -13.14 7.61 23.16
N VAL A 357 -12.89 7.38 21.87
CA VAL A 357 -13.24 8.32 20.79
C VAL A 357 -14.74 8.57 20.74
N SER A 358 -15.56 7.51 20.83
CA SER A 358 -17.02 7.63 20.86
C SER A 358 -17.51 8.46 22.05
N GLN A 359 -16.89 8.30 23.23
CA GLN A 359 -17.20 9.14 24.40
C GLN A 359 -16.87 10.62 24.16
N TYR A 360 -15.72 10.91 23.54
CA TYR A 360 -15.35 12.29 23.20
C TYR A 360 -16.29 12.91 22.16
N GLU A 361 -16.70 12.15 21.13
CA GLU A 361 -17.66 12.61 20.13
C GLU A 361 -19.04 12.92 20.75
N GLN A 362 -19.50 12.07 21.68
CA GLN A 362 -20.73 12.33 22.43
C GLN A 362 -20.61 13.58 23.30
N ALA A 363 -19.48 13.76 24.01
CA ALA A 363 -19.22 14.94 24.83
C ALA A 363 -19.21 16.22 23.97
N MET A 364 -18.56 16.19 22.81
CA MET A 364 -18.56 17.30 21.85
C MET A 364 -19.96 17.63 21.36
N SER A 365 -20.76 16.64 20.94
CA SER A 365 -22.14 16.90 20.49
C SER A 365 -23.02 17.52 21.59
N ILE A 366 -22.81 17.13 22.85
CA ILE A 366 -23.50 17.74 24.00
C ILE A 366 -23.05 19.20 24.18
N GLU A 367 -21.75 19.48 24.06
CA GLU A 367 -21.20 20.83 24.16
C GLU A 367 -21.68 21.75 23.03
N GLU A 368 -21.68 21.27 21.79
CA GLU A 368 -22.21 22.01 20.64
C GLU A 368 -23.67 22.43 20.87
N LYS A 369 -24.51 21.51 21.36
CA LYS A 369 -25.91 21.80 21.70
C LYS A 369 -26.01 22.83 22.83
N ARG A 370 -25.14 22.75 23.85
CA ARG A 370 -25.08 23.75 24.93
C ARG A 370 -24.65 25.12 24.41
N VAL A 371 -23.63 25.18 23.55
CA VAL A 371 -23.15 26.42 22.93
C VAL A 371 -24.23 27.03 22.03
N ALA A 372 -24.90 26.24 21.20
CA ALA A 372 -26.00 26.69 20.36
C ALA A 372 -27.15 27.27 21.20
N LYS A 373 -27.51 26.61 22.30
CA LYS A 373 -28.53 27.12 23.24
C LYS A 373 -28.09 28.42 23.93
N MET A 374 -26.81 28.61 24.19
CA MET A 374 -26.29 29.83 24.82
C MET A 374 -26.29 31.06 23.88
N LYS A 375 -26.33 30.84 22.56
CA LYS A 375 -26.39 31.91 21.55
C LYS A 375 -27.76 32.58 21.45
N ILE A 376 -28.81 31.93 21.96
CA ILE A 376 -30.18 32.46 21.94
C ILE A 376 -30.57 33.03 23.30
N CYS A 377 -31.45 34.02 23.29
CA CYS A 377 -31.95 34.66 24.50
C CYS A 377 -32.78 33.68 25.33
N VAL A 378 -32.37 33.46 26.59
CA VAL A 378 -33.01 32.52 27.53
C VAL A 378 -34.51 32.76 27.77
N GLN A 379 -34.98 33.98 27.51
CA GLN A 379 -36.36 34.38 27.81
C GLN A 379 -37.33 34.18 26.65
N CYS A 380 -36.86 34.32 25.40
CA CYS A 380 -37.71 34.20 24.23
C CYS A 380 -37.33 33.04 23.33
N ASP A 381 -36.13 32.44 23.50
CA ASP A 381 -35.57 31.37 22.67
C ASP A 381 -35.55 31.63 21.15
N GLU A 382 -35.86 32.85 20.71
CA GLU A 382 -36.00 33.23 19.29
C GLU A 382 -34.89 34.16 18.79
N ARG A 383 -34.43 35.09 19.62
CA ARG A 383 -33.48 36.15 19.23
C ARG A 383 -32.10 35.90 19.80
N ASP A 384 -31.08 36.36 19.09
CA ASP A 384 -29.69 36.28 19.53
C ASP A 384 -29.49 36.96 20.88
N ALA A 385 -28.72 36.29 21.73
CA ALA A 385 -28.27 36.84 22.99
C ALA A 385 -27.13 37.83 22.76
N VAL A 386 -27.41 39.11 23.02
CA VAL A 386 -26.46 40.23 22.88
C VAL A 386 -26.09 40.86 24.23
N LEU A 387 -26.77 40.47 25.30
CA LEU A 387 -26.55 40.97 26.66
C LEU A 387 -26.40 39.83 27.65
N PHE A 388 -25.45 39.96 28.57
CA PHE A 388 -25.30 39.11 29.74
C PHE A 388 -25.65 39.90 31.00
N CYS A 389 -26.34 39.25 31.94
CA CYS A 389 -26.65 39.80 33.26
C CYS A 389 -25.74 39.19 34.33
N ASP A 390 -24.91 40.00 34.99
CA ASP A 390 -23.93 39.50 35.98
C ASP A 390 -24.60 38.82 37.20
N GLN A 391 -25.79 39.29 37.59
CA GLN A 391 -26.52 38.80 38.76
C GLN A 391 -27.44 37.62 38.43
N CYS A 392 -28.08 37.64 37.26
CA CYS A 392 -28.90 36.50 36.81
C CYS A 392 -28.03 35.36 36.26
N LYS A 393 -26.78 35.65 35.87
CA LYS A 393 -25.87 34.72 35.19
C LYS A 393 -26.43 34.15 33.87
N ASP A 394 -27.25 34.94 33.18
CA ASP A 394 -28.02 34.53 32.01
C ASP A 394 -27.83 35.46 30.81
N PHE A 395 -28.15 34.93 29.62
CA PHE A 395 -28.02 35.58 28.32
C PHE A 395 -29.38 36.04 27.76
N PHE A 396 -29.46 37.30 27.34
CA PHE A 396 -30.68 37.95 26.90
C PHE A 396 -30.49 38.69 25.57
N CYS A 397 -31.55 38.77 24.78
CA CYS A 397 -31.68 39.79 23.75
C CYS A 397 -32.01 41.14 24.40
N GLN A 398 -31.71 42.24 23.71
CA GLN A 398 -31.96 43.59 24.21
C GLN A 398 -33.40 43.79 24.69
N GLY A 399 -34.39 43.40 23.88
CA GLY A 399 -35.80 43.59 24.22
C GLY A 399 -36.28 42.79 25.45
N CYS A 400 -35.74 41.59 25.68
CA CYS A 400 -36.08 40.80 26.87
C CYS A 400 -35.37 41.32 28.11
N PHE A 401 -34.12 41.76 27.97
CA PHE A 401 -33.37 42.35 29.08
C PHE A 401 -34.07 43.60 29.61
N ASP A 402 -34.36 44.57 28.73
CA ASP A 402 -34.98 45.84 29.13
C ASP A 402 -36.36 45.62 29.75
N ARG A 403 -37.12 44.64 29.27
CA ARG A 403 -38.44 44.29 29.82
C ARG A 403 -38.34 43.70 31.23
N LEU A 404 -37.40 42.78 31.46
CA LEU A 404 -37.25 42.09 32.75
C LEU A 404 -36.46 42.90 33.80
N HIS A 405 -35.58 43.80 33.35
CA HIS A 405 -34.68 44.58 34.20
C HIS A 405 -35.08 46.06 34.30
N SER A 406 -36.22 46.49 33.77
CA SER A 406 -36.72 47.87 33.95
C SER A 406 -37.43 48.10 35.29
N ARG A 407 -37.70 47.05 36.08
CA ARG A 407 -38.53 47.13 37.29
C ARG A 407 -37.98 46.34 38.48
N GLY A 408 -38.28 46.81 39.69
CA GLY A 408 -38.02 46.10 40.95
C GLY A 408 -36.52 45.95 41.27
N ARG A 409 -36.18 44.91 42.04
CA ARG A 409 -34.78 44.65 42.47
C ARG A 409 -33.82 44.37 41.31
N ARG A 410 -34.34 43.98 40.15
CA ARG A 410 -33.55 43.65 38.95
C ARG A 410 -33.06 44.89 38.20
N GLN A 411 -33.55 46.08 38.53
CA GLN A 411 -33.16 47.32 37.86
C GLN A 411 -31.71 47.73 38.13
N ASN A 412 -31.14 47.25 39.24
CA ASN A 412 -29.74 47.46 39.59
C ASN A 412 -28.83 46.32 39.10
N HIS A 413 -29.37 45.37 38.34
CA HIS A 413 -28.53 44.35 37.74
C HIS A 413 -27.68 44.97 36.64
N ARG A 414 -26.43 44.53 36.59
CA ARG A 414 -25.43 45.01 35.65
C ARG A 414 -25.60 44.26 34.34
N ARG A 415 -25.64 45.04 33.26
CA ARG A 415 -25.67 44.52 31.88
C ARG A 415 -24.30 44.65 31.25
N THR A 416 -23.91 43.60 30.55
CA THR A 416 -22.66 43.54 29.78
C THR A 416 -23.04 43.19 28.36
N TRP A 417 -22.62 44.01 27.40
CA TRP A 417 -22.75 43.67 25.99
C TRP A 417 -21.80 42.54 25.66
N VAL A 418 -22.31 41.53 24.95
CA VAL A 418 -21.54 40.37 24.54
C VAL A 418 -21.60 40.28 23.03
N GLU A 419 -20.47 40.53 22.40
CA GLU A 419 -20.26 40.15 21.01
C GLU A 419 -19.96 38.65 21.00
N MET A 420 -20.99 37.83 20.79
CA MET A 420 -20.81 36.38 20.62
C MET A 420 -20.20 36.09 19.25
N GLY A 421 -18.91 36.43 19.09
CA GLY A 421 -18.13 36.04 17.92
C GLY A 421 -17.73 34.57 17.99
N MET A 422 -17.73 33.89 16.84
CA MET A 422 -17.15 32.54 16.74
C MET A 422 -15.64 32.65 16.59
N CYS A 423 -14.92 31.65 17.09
CA CYS A 423 -13.51 31.52 16.76
C CYS A 423 -13.36 31.42 15.24
N ALA A 424 -12.53 32.27 14.64
CA ALA A 424 -12.22 32.28 13.22
C ALA A 424 -11.59 30.96 12.76
N GLU A 425 -10.78 30.33 13.62
CA GLU A 425 -10.11 29.06 13.30
C GLU A 425 -11.03 27.83 13.40
N CYS A 426 -11.59 27.55 14.59
CA CYS A 426 -12.38 26.33 14.75
C CYS A 426 -13.86 26.48 14.37
N VAL A 427 -14.42 27.70 14.40
CA VAL A 427 -15.85 27.97 14.12
C VAL A 427 -16.84 27.16 14.99
N GLU A 428 -16.34 26.44 15.99
CA GLU A 428 -17.12 25.57 16.89
C GLU A 428 -17.26 26.21 18.28
N SER A 429 -16.22 26.92 18.71
CA SER A 429 -16.17 27.58 20.01
C SER A 429 -16.38 29.08 19.91
N ILE A 430 -16.94 29.66 20.98
CA ILE A 430 -17.07 31.12 21.11
C ILE A 430 -15.67 31.73 21.28
N ALA A 431 -15.40 32.81 20.57
CA ALA A 431 -14.16 33.54 20.65
C ALA A 431 -14.01 34.27 21.98
N LEU A 432 -12.83 34.16 22.58
CA LEU A 432 -12.46 34.78 23.85
C LEU A 432 -11.37 35.84 23.70
N PHE A 433 -10.67 35.83 22.56
CA PHE A 433 -9.53 36.68 22.26
C PHE A 433 -9.73 37.32 20.90
N HIS A 434 -9.41 38.59 20.77
CA HIS A 434 -9.24 39.29 19.52
C HIS A 434 -7.75 39.56 19.38
N CYS A 435 -7.14 39.04 18.34
CA CYS A 435 -5.74 39.29 18.07
C CYS A 435 -5.61 40.58 17.28
N VAL A 436 -4.89 41.58 17.81
CA VAL A 436 -4.74 42.88 17.11
C VAL A 436 -4.04 42.73 15.77
N GLN A 437 -3.03 41.87 15.71
CA GLN A 437 -2.20 41.68 14.52
C GLN A 437 -2.87 40.80 13.46
N CYS A 438 -3.68 39.82 13.88
CA CYS A 438 -4.48 39.02 12.93
C CYS A 438 -5.80 39.72 12.55
N ALA A 439 -6.26 40.69 13.36
CA ALA A 439 -7.57 41.32 13.25
C ALA A 439 -8.75 40.32 13.29
N ASP A 440 -8.55 39.20 14.00
CA ASP A 440 -9.47 38.06 14.05
C ASP A 440 -9.80 37.64 15.48
N LEU A 441 -10.91 36.90 15.63
CA LEU A 441 -11.44 36.41 16.91
C LEU A 441 -11.06 34.93 17.11
N TYR A 442 -10.59 34.55 18.29
CA TYR A 442 -10.09 33.21 18.61
C TYR A 442 -10.64 32.70 19.94
N CYS A 443 -10.97 31.40 20.03
CA CYS A 443 -11.18 30.75 21.33
C CYS A 443 -9.85 30.60 22.08
N ARG A 444 -9.87 30.18 23.35
CA ARG A 444 -8.66 29.97 24.15
C ARG A 444 -7.67 29.04 23.48
N ASP A 445 -8.18 27.95 22.94
CA ASP A 445 -7.35 26.84 22.48
C ASP A 445 -6.68 27.18 21.17
N CYS A 446 -7.45 27.68 20.20
CA CYS A 446 -6.89 28.16 18.94
C CYS A 446 -5.91 29.32 19.16
N PHE A 447 -6.19 30.25 20.09
CA PHE A 447 -5.23 31.29 20.40
C PHE A 447 -3.93 30.70 20.96
N GLN A 448 -4.03 29.81 21.96
CA GLN A 448 -2.88 29.14 22.57
C GLN A 448 -2.20 28.10 21.67
N GLU A 449 -2.77 27.69 20.56
CA GLU A 449 -2.08 26.80 19.62
C GLU A 449 -1.33 27.60 18.55
N TRP A 450 -2.02 28.58 17.95
CA TRP A 450 -1.51 29.34 16.81
C TRP A 450 -0.59 30.49 17.22
N HIS A 451 -0.78 31.07 18.41
CA HIS A 451 -0.06 32.26 18.87
C HIS A 451 1.14 31.98 19.79
N VAL A 452 1.58 30.72 19.89
CA VAL A 452 2.86 30.31 20.54
C VAL A 452 3.87 29.74 19.55
N ARG A 453 3.56 29.71 18.25
CA ARG A 453 4.45 29.21 17.20
C ARG A 453 4.94 30.35 16.29
N GLY A 454 6.22 30.30 15.91
CA GLY A 454 6.80 31.18 14.87
C GLY A 454 6.66 32.68 15.10
N GLY A 455 6.46 33.44 14.02
CA GLY A 455 6.34 34.90 14.04
C GLY A 455 5.09 35.45 14.74
N ARG A 456 4.14 34.57 15.12
CA ARG A 456 2.89 34.95 15.79
C ARG A 456 3.00 34.97 17.33
N ARG A 457 4.17 34.61 17.89
CA ARG A 457 4.43 34.59 19.35
C ARG A 457 4.25 35.93 20.04
N ASN A 458 4.44 37.02 19.32
CA ASN A 458 4.38 38.38 19.85
C ASN A 458 3.05 39.08 19.53
N HIS A 459 2.09 38.34 18.99
CA HIS A 459 0.76 38.86 18.75
C HIS A 459 0.06 39.13 20.09
N ILE A 460 -0.60 40.29 20.17
CA ILE A 460 -1.19 40.81 21.40
C ILE A 460 -2.66 40.38 21.42
N PRO A 461 -3.07 39.51 22.38
CA PRO A 461 -4.47 39.24 22.60
C PRO A 461 -5.15 40.40 23.33
N ILE A 462 -6.26 40.86 22.77
CA ILE A 462 -7.30 41.57 23.51
C ILE A 462 -8.30 40.50 23.96
N ILE A 463 -8.55 40.38 25.26
CA ILE A 463 -9.57 39.45 25.74
C ILE A 463 -10.95 40.02 25.35
N LEU A 464 -11.66 39.35 24.43
CA LEU A 464 -13.01 39.73 23.95
C LEU A 464 -14.09 39.59 25.02
N ARG A 465 -13.74 39.04 26.17
CA ARG A 465 -14.58 39.14 27.34
C ARG A 465 -14.32 40.48 28.02
N SER A 466 -15.12 41.49 27.71
CA SER A 466 -15.44 42.53 28.70
C SER A 466 -16.28 41.93 29.84
N PHE A 467 -15.83 40.81 30.42
CA PHE A 467 -16.29 40.32 31.71
C PHE A 467 -15.52 41.10 32.76
N ASN A 468 -16.21 42.11 33.28
CA ASN A 468 -15.97 42.72 34.58
C ASN A 468 -14.48 42.87 34.97
N SER A 469 -13.90 44.03 34.65
CA SER A 469 -12.56 44.46 35.11
C SER A 469 -12.37 44.44 36.64
N GLN A 470 -13.39 44.05 37.43
CA GLN A 470 -13.39 44.06 38.88
C GLN A 470 -13.48 42.66 39.52
N THR A 471 -13.97 41.61 38.83
CA THR A 471 -14.18 40.30 39.48
C THR A 471 -13.41 39.14 38.88
N HIS A 472 -12.83 39.27 37.68
CA HIS A 472 -12.01 38.24 37.01
C HIS A 472 -12.62 36.82 37.00
N GLN A 473 -13.94 36.68 37.17
CA GLN A 473 -14.62 35.39 37.26
C GLN A 473 -15.54 35.20 36.07
N LEU A 474 -15.40 34.05 35.41
CA LEU A 474 -16.26 33.61 34.32
C LEU A 474 -17.58 33.04 34.92
N PRO A 475 -18.73 33.17 34.25
CA PRO A 475 -19.97 32.54 34.69
C PRO A 475 -19.82 31.01 34.76
N GLU A 476 -20.34 30.37 35.79
CA GLU A 476 -20.44 28.89 35.86
C GLU A 476 -21.20 28.29 34.68
N ALA A 477 -22.10 29.07 34.07
CA ALA A 477 -22.90 28.68 32.91
C ALA A 477 -22.12 28.71 31.59
N THR A 478 -20.87 29.20 31.55
CA THR A 478 -20.08 29.00 30.35
C THR A 478 -19.78 27.51 30.25
N PRO A 479 -20.21 26.82 29.16
CA PRO A 479 -19.68 25.49 28.88
C PRO A 479 -18.16 25.60 28.99
N ALA A 480 -17.49 24.59 29.51
CA ALA A 480 -16.05 24.54 29.53
C ALA A 480 -15.59 24.69 28.06
N MET A 481 -15.34 25.92 27.64
CA MET A 481 -15.24 26.27 26.21
C MET A 481 -13.92 25.69 25.74
N GLY A 482 -13.99 24.63 24.94
CA GLY A 482 -12.82 23.87 24.54
C GLY A 482 -12.37 22.92 25.64
N THR A 483 -13.25 22.01 26.07
CA THR A 483 -12.82 20.92 26.95
C THR A 483 -11.63 20.20 26.33
N GLY A 484 -10.71 19.73 27.17
CA GLY A 484 -9.58 18.92 26.71
C GLY A 484 -10.02 17.80 25.77
N ALA A 485 -11.27 17.32 25.87
CA ALA A 485 -11.93 16.42 24.93
C ALA A 485 -11.87 16.87 23.46
N ALA A 486 -12.26 18.10 23.14
CA ALA A 486 -12.26 18.58 21.75
C ALA A 486 -10.83 18.66 21.18
N GLN A 487 -9.87 19.13 21.97
CA GLN A 487 -8.46 19.17 21.58
C GLN A 487 -7.86 17.76 21.43
N ILE A 488 -8.17 16.86 22.38
CA ILE A 488 -7.71 15.47 22.37
C ILE A 488 -8.27 14.76 21.13
N LEU A 489 -9.54 14.97 20.82
CA LEU A 489 -10.16 14.37 19.64
C LEU A 489 -9.59 14.96 18.35
N ALA A 490 -9.40 16.28 18.27
CA ALA A 490 -8.79 16.94 17.12
C ALA A 490 -7.36 16.44 16.85
N LYS A 491 -6.58 16.21 17.92
CA LYS A 491 -5.27 15.56 17.84
C LYS A 491 -5.40 14.13 17.35
N ALA A 492 -6.19 13.30 18.01
CA ALA A 492 -6.36 11.89 17.66
C ALA A 492 -6.90 11.68 16.23
N ARG A 493 -7.74 12.59 15.73
CA ARG A 493 -8.31 12.52 14.38
C ARG A 493 -7.46 13.19 13.30
N SER A 494 -6.33 13.79 13.66
CA SER A 494 -5.48 14.42 12.67
C SER A 494 -5.02 13.41 11.62
N PRO A 495 -5.06 13.76 10.33
CA PRO A 495 -4.59 12.88 9.26
C PRO A 495 -3.05 12.81 9.18
N TRP A 496 -2.35 13.71 9.87
CA TRP A 496 -0.89 13.80 9.84
C TRP A 496 -0.26 12.94 10.93
N VAL A 497 0.54 11.96 10.55
CA VAL A 497 1.27 11.06 11.46
C VAL A 497 2.77 11.22 11.30
N GLU A 498 3.48 11.17 12.43
CA GLU A 498 4.95 11.17 12.47
C GLU A 498 5.52 9.77 12.26
N PHE A 499 6.47 9.67 11.34
CA PHE A 499 7.30 8.50 11.03
C PHE A 499 8.78 8.86 11.13
N ILE A 500 9.64 7.86 11.16
CA ILE A 500 11.10 8.02 11.16
C ILE A 500 11.64 7.23 9.97
N ASP A 501 12.50 7.85 9.17
CA ASP A 501 13.19 7.19 8.05
C ASP A 501 14.47 6.48 8.51
N GLU A 502 15.08 5.69 7.61
CA GLU A 502 16.27 4.88 7.88
C GLU A 502 17.46 5.68 8.44
N ASN A 503 17.51 6.99 8.17
CA ASN A 503 18.53 7.91 8.65
C ASN A 503 18.17 8.56 9.99
N ASN A 504 17.15 8.05 10.69
CA ASN A 504 16.56 8.63 11.89
C ASN A 504 16.01 10.05 11.71
N VAL A 505 15.61 10.42 10.49
CA VAL A 505 14.99 11.73 10.21
C VAL A 505 13.48 11.60 10.28
N LYS A 506 12.84 12.60 10.92
CA LYS A 506 11.38 12.65 11.01
C LYS A 506 10.74 12.90 9.65
N LEU A 507 9.73 12.10 9.34
CA LEU A 507 8.88 12.22 8.17
C LEU A 507 7.43 12.41 8.65
N TYR A 508 6.70 13.32 8.05
CA TYR A 508 5.29 13.55 8.32
C TYR A 508 4.47 13.04 7.15
N TYR A 509 3.60 12.07 7.41
CA TYR A 509 2.77 11.42 6.40
C TYR A 509 1.30 11.73 6.63
N ASN A 510 0.61 12.16 5.57
CA ASN A 510 -0.83 12.40 5.58
C ASN A 510 -1.55 11.14 5.08
N ILE A 511 -2.34 10.52 5.95
CA ILE A 511 -3.00 9.25 5.64
C ILE A 511 -4.14 9.41 4.64
N LEU A 512 -4.76 10.59 4.59
CA LEU A 512 -5.88 10.86 3.67
C LEU A 512 -5.38 11.19 2.27
N THR A 513 -4.34 12.03 2.17
CA THR A 513 -3.82 12.53 0.88
C THR A 513 -2.63 11.74 0.36
N THR A 514 -2.07 10.83 1.15
CA THR A 514 -0.82 10.08 0.87
C THR A 514 0.42 10.96 0.67
N GLU A 515 0.32 12.25 1.01
CA GLU A 515 1.42 13.21 0.95
C GLU A 515 2.42 12.93 2.06
N SER A 516 3.72 13.02 1.74
CA SER A 516 4.80 12.96 2.73
C SER A 516 5.64 14.22 2.67
N ARG A 517 6.09 14.70 3.84
CA ARG A 517 6.91 15.91 3.97
C ARG A 517 7.91 15.79 5.12
N ARG A 518 9.02 16.53 5.03
CA ARG A 518 10.07 16.56 6.07
C ARG A 518 9.89 17.69 7.08
N ASP A 519 9.20 18.75 6.68
CA ASP A 519 8.87 19.86 7.57
C ASP A 519 7.57 19.60 8.33
N LYS A 520 7.54 19.97 9.61
CA LYS A 520 6.38 19.73 10.46
C LYS A 520 5.17 20.49 9.93
N PRO A 521 4.04 19.83 9.61
CA PRO A 521 2.86 20.51 9.10
C PRO A 521 2.33 21.50 10.15
N LEU A 522 1.71 22.57 9.67
CA LEU A 522 1.04 23.55 10.53
C LEU A 522 -0.20 22.96 11.23
N ALA A 523 -0.79 21.93 10.62
CA ALA A 523 -1.92 21.18 11.16
C ALA A 523 -1.55 20.48 12.49
N VAL A 524 -2.58 20.17 13.28
CA VAL A 524 -2.46 19.33 14.48
C VAL A 524 -1.85 17.99 14.07
N MET A 525 -0.96 17.41 14.89
CA MET A 525 -0.41 16.08 14.65
C MET A 525 -1.28 15.02 15.29
N ASN A 526 -1.33 13.84 14.67
CA ASN A 526 -1.91 12.69 15.31
C ASN A 526 -1.05 12.32 16.51
N GLU A 527 -1.63 12.39 17.70
CA GLU A 527 -0.98 12.06 18.96
C GLU A 527 -1.77 10.94 19.66
N PRO A 528 -1.11 10.03 20.39
CA PRO A 528 -1.79 9.04 21.21
C PRO A 528 -2.74 9.75 22.18
N ILE A 529 -3.92 9.16 22.37
CA ILE A 529 -4.86 9.67 23.36
C ILE A 529 -4.27 9.41 24.74
N GLU A 530 -3.91 10.47 25.46
CA GLU A 530 -3.42 10.35 26.84
C GLU A 530 -4.57 9.98 27.78
N ASP A 531 -4.51 8.78 28.38
CA ASP A 531 -5.51 8.25 29.33
C ASP A 531 -5.75 9.15 30.56
N ASN A 532 -4.88 10.13 30.84
CA ASN A 532 -4.84 10.90 32.09
C ASN A 532 -5.27 12.37 31.99
N LYS A 533 -5.69 12.86 30.81
CA LYS A 533 -6.10 14.28 30.62
C LYS A 533 -7.57 14.44 30.26
N GLY A 534 -8.43 13.59 30.81
CA GLY A 534 -9.88 13.81 30.84
C GLY A 534 -10.23 15.03 31.69
N GLY A 535 -10.29 16.19 31.06
CA GLY A 535 -10.70 17.44 31.70
C GLY A 535 -12.16 17.40 32.12
N GLY A 536 -12.39 17.30 33.42
CA GLY A 536 -13.41 18.09 34.10
C GLY A 536 -14.88 17.67 33.93
N MET A 537 -15.24 16.41 34.17
CA MET A 537 -16.42 16.08 35.00
C MET A 537 -16.16 14.73 35.67
N SER A 538 -16.11 14.74 37.00
CA SER A 538 -15.89 13.58 37.90
C SER A 538 -14.58 12.79 37.69
N ALA A 539 -13.63 13.07 38.58
CA ALA A 539 -12.59 12.13 38.97
C ALA A 539 -13.20 10.76 39.31
N GLY A 540 -12.65 9.66 38.78
CA GLY A 540 -13.04 8.33 39.23
C GLY A 540 -12.75 7.11 38.35
N TRP A 541 -12.15 7.25 37.16
CA TRP A 541 -12.06 6.10 36.22
C TRP A 541 -10.68 5.86 35.61
N SER A 542 -9.62 6.49 36.14
CA SER A 542 -8.24 6.30 35.69
C SER A 542 -7.68 4.95 36.16
N GLY A 543 -7.94 3.89 35.40
CA GLY A 543 -7.18 2.64 35.46
C GLY A 543 -5.89 2.77 34.65
N THR A 544 -4.76 2.88 35.33
CA THR A 544 -3.38 2.84 34.81
C THR A 544 -3.02 1.49 34.17
N TRP A 545 -3.62 1.14 33.03
CA TRP A 545 -3.45 -0.19 32.43
C TRP A 545 -2.87 -0.22 31.01
N GLY A 546 -2.59 0.93 30.38
CA GLY A 546 -2.03 1.01 29.02
C GLY A 546 -0.50 1.22 28.94
N ALA A 547 0.06 2.02 29.85
CA ALA A 547 1.48 2.40 29.79
C ALA A 547 2.43 1.27 30.23
N ASN A 548 1.99 0.37 31.12
CA ASN A 548 2.86 -0.63 31.75
C ASN A 548 2.77 -2.06 31.16
N MET A 549 1.94 -2.32 30.16
CA MET A 549 1.85 -3.69 29.59
C MET A 549 3.11 -4.09 28.80
N PHE A 550 3.75 -3.12 28.15
CA PHE A 550 5.01 -3.32 27.43
C PHE A 550 5.86 -2.06 27.60
N PRO A 551 6.97 -2.09 28.38
CA PRO A 551 7.80 -0.92 28.60
C PRO A 551 8.42 -0.46 27.27
N ASP A 552 8.19 0.80 26.91
CA ASP A 552 8.81 1.46 25.77
C ASP A 552 10.18 2.04 26.20
N PRO A 553 11.31 1.63 25.61
CA PRO A 553 12.62 2.21 25.93
C PRO A 553 12.69 3.72 25.65
N LEU A 554 11.84 4.25 24.76
CA LEU A 554 11.81 5.67 24.39
C LEU A 554 11.04 6.56 25.37
N ASP A 555 10.09 6.01 26.13
CA ASP A 555 9.36 6.76 27.18
C ASP A 555 10.25 7.09 28.39
N SER A 556 11.42 6.45 28.49
CA SER A 556 12.37 6.64 29.60
C SER A 556 13.31 7.84 29.43
N ARG A 557 13.24 8.60 28.32
CA ARG A 557 14.10 9.76 28.11
C ARG A 557 13.38 11.08 28.42
N THR A 558 13.76 11.61 29.59
CA THR A 558 13.72 13.03 30.01
C THR A 558 12.37 13.64 30.42
N GLN A 559 12.02 13.47 31.69
CA GLN A 559 11.55 14.62 32.48
C GLN A 559 12.74 15.14 33.32
N PRO A 560 13.17 16.40 33.19
CA PRO A 560 14.06 16.98 34.19
C PRO A 560 13.27 17.08 35.50
N THR A 561 13.70 16.34 36.51
CA THR A 561 13.21 16.44 37.87
C THR A 561 13.39 17.88 38.35
N ALA A 562 12.29 18.61 38.55
CA ALA A 562 12.32 19.89 39.25
C ALA A 562 12.80 19.64 40.69
N PRO A 563 13.75 20.44 41.21
CA PRO A 563 14.22 20.28 42.58
C PRO A 563 13.08 20.61 43.55
N GLN A 564 12.81 19.70 44.48
CA GLN A 564 11.89 19.91 45.58
C GLN A 564 12.44 21.04 46.46
N MET A 565 11.67 22.12 46.60
CA MET A 565 11.88 23.09 47.67
C MET A 565 11.53 22.41 48.99
N GLU A 566 12.56 22.08 49.78
CA GLU A 566 12.41 21.76 51.20
C GLU A 566 11.91 23.00 51.94
N THR A 567 10.70 22.89 52.48
CA THR A 567 10.25 23.78 53.55
C THR A 567 10.90 23.35 54.86
N ALA A 568 11.77 24.20 55.41
CA ALA A 568 12.12 24.19 56.82
C ALA A 568 12.36 25.63 57.32
N PHE A 569 11.57 25.99 58.33
CA PHE A 569 11.52 27.24 59.12
C PHE A 569 10.68 28.40 58.60
#